data_AF-D6PD47-F1
#
_entry.id   AF-D6PD47-F1
#
_cell.length_a   1.000
_cell.length_b   1.000
_cell.length_c   1.000
_cell.angle_alpha   90.00
_cell.angle_beta   90.00
_cell.angle_gamma   90.00
#
_symmetry.space_group_name_H-M   'P 1'
#
loop_
_entity.id
_entity.type
_entity.pdbx_description
1 polymer ?
#
loop_
_entity_poly.entity_id
_entity_poly.type
_entity_poly.pdbx_seq_one_letter_code
_entity_poly.pdbx_strand_id
1 'polypeptide(L)' 'MKDNRLTEIVKSLPASIPFVSPEEHERSVRQLFAARIGANENCYGPSPKVLEAIKNLSCDVWKYPDPTAYDLKTN' A
#
# COMPACT_ATOMS: atom_id res chain seq x y z
N MET A 1 -1.48 8.47 32.02
CA MET A 1 -1.45 8.36 30.54
C MET A 1 -2.20 9.55 29.98
N LYS A 2 -1.66 10.24 28.97
CA LYS A 2 -2.30 11.42 28.37
C LYS A 2 -3.61 10.97 27.73
N ASP A 3 -4.74 11.50 28.21
CA ASP A 3 -6.03 11.36 27.55
C ASP A 3 -5.96 12.16 26.23
N ASN A 4 -5.80 11.46 25.12
CA ASN A 4 -5.90 12.08 23.81
C ASN A 4 -7.36 12.50 23.66
N ARG A 5 -7.62 13.80 23.51
CA ARG A 5 -8.96 14.38 23.28
C ARG A 5 -9.53 13.94 21.92
N LEU A 6 -9.84 12.66 21.81
CA LEU A 6 -10.48 12.03 20.68
C LEU A 6 -11.98 12.27 20.77
N THR A 7 -12.62 12.36 19.60
CA THR A 7 -14.07 12.42 19.50
C THR A 7 -14.69 11.09 19.96
N GLU A 8 -15.92 11.14 20.46
CA GLU A 8 -16.62 9.92 20.94
C GLU A 8 -16.79 8.87 19.84
N ILE A 9 -16.96 9.30 18.58
CA ILE A 9 -17.01 8.38 17.43
C ILE A 9 -15.71 7.59 17.28
N VAL A 10 -14.54 8.24 17.40
CA VAL A 10 -13.23 7.55 17.32
C VAL A 10 -13.04 6.61 18.51
N LYS A 11 -13.47 7.00 19.71
CA LYS A 11 -13.41 6.13 20.91
C LYS A 11 -14.28 4.88 20.77
N SER A 12 -15.39 4.97 20.03
CA SER A 12 -16.32 3.86 19.84
C SER A 12 -15.87 2.82 18.81
N LEU A 13 -14.83 3.12 18.02
CA LEU A 13 -14.34 2.18 17.01
C LEU A 13 -13.68 0.97 17.68
N PRO A 14 -14.04 -0.27 17.29
CA PRO A 14 -13.32 -1.45 17.76
C PRO A 14 -11.87 -1.39 17.27
N ALA A 15 -10.95 -2.00 18.01
CA ALA A 15 -9.61 -2.28 17.52
C ALA A 15 -9.71 -3.33 16.40
N SER A 16 -9.97 -2.89 15.17
CA SER A 16 -10.08 -3.78 14.02
C SER A 16 -8.69 -4.09 13.47
N ILE A 17 -8.26 -5.34 13.57
CA ILE A 17 -7.19 -5.89 12.73
C ILE A 17 -7.85 -6.87 11.76
N PRO A 18 -8.36 -6.41 10.61
CA PRO A 18 -9.05 -7.30 9.67
C PRO A 18 -8.08 -8.20 8.87
N PHE A 19 -6.77 -7.95 8.94
CA PHE A 19 -5.76 -8.67 8.16
C PHE A 19 -4.38 -8.56 8.82
N VAL A 20 -3.58 -9.63 8.75
CA VAL A 20 -2.15 -9.63 9.12
C VAL A 20 -1.34 -9.64 7.82
N SER A 21 -0.46 -8.67 7.64
CA SER A 21 0.39 -8.58 6.43
C SER A 21 1.28 -9.82 6.27
N PRO A 22 1.59 -10.25 5.03
CA PRO A 22 2.49 -11.37 4.78
C PRO A 22 3.84 -11.20 5.51
N GLU A 23 4.43 -10.01 5.48
CA GLU A 23 5.75 -9.75 6.07
C GLU A 23 5.73 -9.91 7.59
N GLU A 24 4.63 -9.53 8.24
CA GLU A 24 4.46 -9.74 9.69
C GLU A 24 4.29 -11.22 10.02
N HIS A 25 3.55 -11.95 9.18
CA HIS A 25 3.45 -13.40 9.32
C HIS A 25 4.82 -14.06 9.20
N GLU A 26 5.59 -13.76 8.15
CA GLU A 26 6.95 -14.27 7.93
C GLU A 26 7.87 -13.99 9.12
N ARG A 27 7.78 -12.79 9.71
CA ARG A 27 8.52 -12.45 10.94
C ARG A 27 8.07 -13.29 12.13
N SER A 28 6.77 -13.49 12.32
CA SER A 28 6.21 -14.26 13.45
C SER A 28 6.60 -15.74 13.40
N VAL A 29 6.62 -16.34 12.20
CA VAL A 29 6.99 -17.76 12.01
C VAL A 29 8.49 -17.94 11.71
N ARG A 30 9.22 -16.84 11.51
CA ARG A 30 10.65 -16.79 11.14
C ARG A 30 10.97 -17.58 9.87
N GLN A 31 10.08 -17.52 8.90
CA GLN A 31 10.18 -18.24 7.65
C GLN A 31 9.54 -17.41 6.52
N LEU A 32 10.19 -17.37 5.36
CA LEU A 32 9.62 -16.77 4.16
C LEU A 32 8.52 -17.65 3.57
N PHE A 33 7.52 -17.04 2.94
CA PHE A 33 6.52 -17.79 2.20
C PHE A 33 7.14 -18.50 1.00
N ALA A 34 6.88 -19.81 0.88
CA ALA A 34 7.17 -20.55 -0.35
C ALA A 34 6.24 -20.12 -1.50
N ALA A 35 5.02 -19.69 -1.18
CA ALA A 35 4.05 -19.14 -2.13
C ALA A 35 3.25 -18.01 -1.47
N ARG A 36 3.34 -16.80 -2.04
CA ARG A 36 2.64 -15.60 -1.56
C ARG A 36 1.36 -15.37 -2.35
N ILE A 37 0.29 -16.06 -1.95
CA ILE A 37 -1.00 -16.11 -2.66
C ILE A 37 -2.22 -15.73 -1.78
N GLY A 38 -1.97 -15.17 -0.59
CA GLY A 38 -3.01 -14.85 0.39
C GLY A 38 -3.60 -13.43 0.32
N ALA A 39 -3.01 -12.54 -0.50
CA ALA A 39 -3.35 -11.11 -0.54
C ALA A 39 -3.91 -10.64 -1.90
N ASN A 40 -4.22 -11.56 -2.81
CA ASN A 40 -4.69 -11.27 -4.18
C ASN A 40 -3.72 -10.42 -5.03
N GLU A 41 -2.43 -10.44 -4.71
CA GLU A 41 -1.40 -9.77 -5.51
C GLU A 41 -1.18 -10.50 -6.84
N ASN A 42 -0.96 -9.75 -7.91
CA ASN A 42 -0.57 -10.33 -9.19
C ASN A 42 0.91 -10.77 -9.15
N CYS A 43 1.14 -12.07 -9.07
CA CYS A 43 2.48 -12.66 -8.94
C CYS A 43 3.37 -12.51 -10.19
N TYR A 44 2.82 -12.14 -11.34
CA TYR A 44 3.61 -11.86 -12.55
C TYR A 44 4.30 -10.48 -12.51
N GLY A 45 3.86 -9.60 -11.61
CA GLY A 45 4.29 -8.20 -11.60
C GLY A 45 3.68 -7.37 -12.74
N PRO A 46 4.04 -6.08 -12.82
CA PRO A 46 3.52 -5.19 -13.85
C PRO A 46 4.22 -5.39 -15.20
N SER A 47 3.63 -4.84 -16.27
CA SER A 47 4.24 -4.81 -17.61
C SER A 47 5.64 -4.16 -17.58
N PRO A 48 6.61 -4.64 -18.39
CA PRO A 48 7.93 -3.99 -18.53
C PRO A 48 7.83 -2.50 -18.88
N LYS A 49 6.82 -2.09 -19.64
CA LYS A 49 6.56 -0.68 -19.98
C LYS A 49 6.25 0.17 -18.75
N VAL A 50 5.55 -0.40 -17.77
CA VAL A 50 5.23 0.29 -16.51
C VAL A 50 6.50 0.47 -15.68
N LEU A 51 7.36 -0.56 -15.62
CA LEU A 51 8.63 -0.47 -14.90
C LEU A 51 9.57 0.59 -15.50
N GLU A 52 9.61 0.69 -16.83
CA GLU A 52 10.35 1.74 -17.54
C GLU A 52 9.79 3.13 -17.23
N ALA A 53 8.47 3.31 -17.29
CA ALA A 53 7.83 4.58 -16.96
C ALA A 53 8.13 5.04 -15.52
N ILE A 54 8.06 4.13 -14.54
CA ILE A 54 8.41 4.43 -13.13
C ILE A 54 9.86 4.89 -13.01
N LYS A 55 10.81 4.20 -13.66
CA LYS A 55 12.23 4.58 -13.63
C LYS A 55 12.44 5.97 -14.23
N ASN A 56 11.84 6.23 -15.38
CA ASN A 56 11.99 7.49 -16.10
C ASN A 56 11.42 8.70 -15.33
N LEU A 57 10.34 8.50 -14.58
CA LEU A 57 9.68 9.55 -13.80
C LEU A 57 10.18 9.67 -12.35
N SER A 58 11.12 8.81 -11.92
CA SER A 58 11.59 8.76 -10.53
C SER A 58 12.20 10.07 -10.03
N CYS A 59 12.90 10.82 -10.90
CA CYS A 59 13.48 12.13 -10.57
C CYS A 59 12.43 13.23 -10.35
N ASP A 60 11.18 13.01 -10.76
CA ASP A 60 10.10 13.99 -10.71
C ASP A 60 9.12 13.76 -9.54
N VAL A 61 9.34 12.75 -8.70
CA VAL A 61 8.45 12.38 -7.57
C VAL A 61 8.32 13.48 -6.50
N TRP A 62 9.19 14.49 -6.51
CA TRP A 62 9.10 15.66 -5.62
C TRP A 62 7.98 16.62 -6.02
N LYS A 63 7.48 16.53 -7.26
CA LYS A 63 6.36 17.34 -7.75
C LYS A 63 5.06 16.75 -7.23
N TYR A 64 4.12 17.62 -6.85
CA TYR A 64 2.74 17.18 -6.68
C TYR A 64 2.21 16.64 -8.02
N PRO A 65 1.44 15.54 -8.02
CA PRO A 65 0.77 15.07 -9.23
C PRO A 65 -0.30 16.09 -9.65
N ASP A 66 -0.66 16.08 -10.94
CA ASP A 66 -1.79 16.86 -11.44
C ASP A 66 -3.07 16.46 -10.67
N PRO A 67 -3.71 17.39 -9.94
CA PRO A 67 -4.90 17.09 -9.13
C PRO A 67 -6.11 16.66 -9.97
N THR A 68 -6.11 16.93 -11.27
CA THR A 68 -7.20 16.54 -12.16
C THR A 68 -6.98 15.16 -12.80
N ALA A 69 -5.76 14.64 -12.70
CA ALA A 69 -5.29 13.43 -13.40
C ALA A 69 -5.61 13.48 -14.90
N TYR A 70 -5.38 14.63 -15.55
CA TYR A 70 -5.80 14.89 -16.93
C TYR A 70 -5.25 13.81 -17.88
N ASP A 71 -3.94 13.61 -17.89
CA ASP A 71 -3.27 12.65 -18.79
C ASP A 71 -3.75 11.21 -18.60
N LEU A 72 -4.19 10.83 -17.39
CA LEU A 72 -4.71 9.49 -17.13
C LEU A 72 -6.12 9.30 -17.70
N LYS A 73 -6.92 10.37 -17.77
CA LYS A 73 -8.32 10.33 -18.22
C LYS A 73 -8.48 10.51 -19.74
N THR A 74 -7.53 11.19 -20.37
CA THR A 74 -7.62 11.56 -21.79
C THR A 74 -6.81 10.67 -22.72
N ASN A 75 -6.06 9.72 -22.18
CA ASN A 75 -5.41 8.66 -22.95
C ASN A 75 -6.37 7.52 -23.30
#